data_AF-A0A963WXE5-F1
#
_entry.id   AF-A0A963WXE5-F1
#
_cell.length_a   1.000
_cell.length_b   1.000
_cell.length_c   1.000
_cell.angle_alpha   90.00
_cell.angle_beta   90.00
_cell.angle_gamma   90.00
#
_symmetry.space_group_name_H-M   'P 1'
#
loop_
_entity.id
_entity.type
_entity.pdbx_description
1 polymer ?
#
loop_
_entity_poly.entity_id
_entity_poly.type
_entity_poly.pdbx_seq_one_letter_code
_entity_poly.pdbx_strand_id
1 'polypeptide(L)'
;ERRMIEIRALVEIGSYEEAEVMLEGVNSAVAEDLRSDIYWKTEDWDRVVSHGYKMLGNRWEDSLELNNKERKIVLRIAVALALEENTAGLERLRSQYLTHMENGLFSNAFVMITEKDPKTGSSVLQLTQSIASVDQLETFMDSYRAEFEAPTNIN
;
A
#
# COMPACT_ATOMS: atom_id res chain seq x y z
N GLU A 1 15.93 -2.42 16.01
CA GLU A 1 14.55 -2.27 16.53
C GLU A 1 14.20 -0.82 16.86
N ARG A 2 14.95 -0.11 17.73
CA ARG A 2 14.68 1.31 18.07
C ARG A 2 14.53 2.26 16.86
N ARG A 3 15.37 2.12 15.83
CA ARG A 3 15.32 2.95 14.61
C ARG A 3 13.98 2.80 13.85
N MET A 4 13.37 1.61 13.83
CA MET A 4 12.11 1.40 13.09
C MET A 4 10.92 2.05 13.78
N ILE A 5 10.93 2.09 15.13
CA ILE A 5 9.92 2.78 15.92
C ILE A 5 9.99 4.29 15.67
N GLU A 6 11.22 4.83 15.63
CA GLU A 6 11.45 6.25 15.35
C GLU A 6 10.98 6.63 13.94
N ILE A 7 11.31 5.82 12.92
CA ILE A 7 10.81 6.04 11.55
C ILE A 7 9.28 6.00 11.51
N ARG A 8 8.65 5.03 12.17
CA ARG A 8 7.18 4.94 12.23
C ARG A 8 6.57 6.20 12.84
N ALA A 9 7.12 6.68 13.96
CA ALA A 9 6.67 7.91 14.59
C ALA A 9 6.82 9.13 13.65
N LEU A 10 7.90 9.23 12.88
CA LEU A 10 8.07 10.28 11.89
C LEU A 10 7.00 10.23 10.79
N VAL A 11 6.68 9.04 10.28
CA VAL A 11 5.61 8.85 9.29
C VAL A 11 4.25 9.24 9.88
N GLU A 12 4.00 8.95 11.16
CA GLU A 12 2.75 9.31 11.83
C GLU A 12 2.57 10.82 12.02
N ILE A 13 3.63 11.56 12.31
CA ILE A 13 3.58 13.02 12.48
C ILE A 13 3.70 13.79 11.15
N GLY A 14 3.83 13.08 10.02
CA GLY A 14 3.93 13.67 8.68
C GLY A 14 5.33 14.10 8.25
N SER A 15 6.38 13.73 9.00
CA SER A 15 7.79 13.97 8.66
C SER A 15 8.29 12.94 7.65
N TYR A 16 7.69 12.91 6.45
CA TYR A 16 7.97 11.89 5.44
C TYR A 16 9.39 11.93 4.87
N GLU A 17 9.93 13.13 4.68
CA GLU A 17 11.29 13.34 4.13
C GLU A 17 12.37 12.80 5.08
N GLU A 18 12.25 13.10 6.38
CA GLU A 18 13.17 12.59 7.41
C GLU A 18 13.03 11.07 7.56
N ALA A 19 11.80 10.55 7.50
CA ALA A 19 11.55 9.12 7.54
C ALA A 19 12.18 8.40 6.34
N GLU A 20 12.10 8.97 5.14
CA GLU A 20 12.73 8.40 3.94
C GLU A 20 14.25 8.36 4.06
N VAL A 21 14.88 9.46 4.51
CA VAL A 21 16.33 9.51 4.76
C VAL A 21 16.74 8.47 5.80
N MET A 22 15.97 8.31 6.87
CA MET A 22 16.26 7.28 7.89
C MET A 22 16.10 5.84 7.38
N LEU A 23 15.27 5.64 6.35
CA LEU A 23 15.10 4.36 5.67
C LEU A 23 16.20 4.08 4.65
N GLU A 24 17.04 5.06 4.28
CA GLU A 24 18.15 4.84 3.36
C GLU A 24 19.12 3.76 3.88
N GLY A 25 19.48 2.82 3.00
CA GLY A 25 20.37 1.70 3.34
C GLY A 25 19.74 0.61 4.22
N VAL A 26 18.50 0.76 4.67
CA VAL A 26 17.77 -0.28 5.41
C VAL A 26 17.01 -1.18 4.46
N ASN A 27 17.36 -2.47 4.42
CA ASN A 27 16.67 -3.47 3.60
C ASN A 27 16.01 -4.49 4.53
N SER A 28 14.73 -4.28 4.82
CA SER A 28 13.91 -5.22 5.58
C SER A 28 12.46 -5.13 5.11
N ALA A 29 11.66 -6.19 5.32
CA ALA A 29 10.24 -6.18 4.93
C ALA A 29 9.47 -5.00 5.56
N VAL A 30 9.76 -4.68 6.81
CA VAL A 30 9.14 -3.55 7.53
C VAL A 30 9.57 -2.21 6.92
N ALA A 31 10.82 -2.08 6.49
CA ALA A 31 11.31 -0.88 5.83
C ALA A 31 10.66 -0.67 4.46
N GLU A 32 10.46 -1.75 3.69
CA GLU A 32 9.75 -1.66 2.40
C GLU A 32 8.28 -1.28 2.59
N ASP A 33 7.60 -1.83 3.60
CA ASP A 33 6.21 -1.44 3.92
C ASP A 33 6.12 0.06 4.24
N LEU A 34 7.01 0.57 5.10
CA LEU A 34 7.05 1.99 5.45
C LEU A 34 7.35 2.88 4.25
N ARG A 35 8.24 2.48 3.33
CA ARG A 35 8.47 3.22 2.07
C ARG A 35 7.20 3.28 1.23
N SER A 36 6.49 2.16 1.08
CA SER A 36 5.21 2.14 0.34
C SER A 36 4.20 3.12 0.95
N ASP A 37 4.09 3.17 2.27
CA ASP A 37 3.18 4.08 2.96
C ASP A 37 3.59 5.55 2.84
N ILE A 38 4.90 5.83 2.90
CA ILE A 38 5.44 7.19 2.65
C ILE A 38 5.05 7.65 1.25
N TYR A 39 5.36 6.86 0.21
CA TYR A 39 5.07 7.24 -1.18
C TYR A 39 3.57 7.45 -1.42
N TRP A 40 2.73 6.65 -0.76
CA TRP A 40 1.28 6.82 -0.81
C TRP A 40 0.83 8.13 -0.17
N LYS A 41 1.38 8.47 1.00
CA LYS A 41 1.02 9.69 1.76
C LYS A 41 1.56 10.97 1.13
N THR A 42 2.69 10.90 0.43
CA THR A 42 3.25 12.02 -0.33
C THR A 42 2.64 12.16 -1.72
N GLU A 43 1.66 11.31 -2.06
CA GLU A 43 1.00 11.29 -3.37
C GLU A 43 1.99 11.08 -4.54
N ASP A 44 3.11 10.39 -4.30
CA ASP A 44 4.10 10.06 -5.33
C ASP A 44 3.69 8.75 -6.02
N TRP A 45 2.72 8.87 -6.93
CA TRP A 45 2.09 7.74 -7.61
C TRP A 45 3.10 6.91 -8.44
N ASP A 46 4.07 7.55 -9.08
CA ASP A 46 5.13 6.88 -9.84
C ASP A 46 5.98 5.96 -8.96
N ARG A 47 6.37 6.43 -7.76
CA ARG A 47 7.09 5.61 -6.80
C ARG A 47 6.21 4.52 -6.19
N VAL A 48 4.93 4.79 -5.91
CA VAL A 48 3.97 3.76 -5.46
C VAL A 48 3.91 2.60 -6.45
N VAL A 49 3.78 2.91 -7.74
CA VAL A 49 3.72 1.90 -8.81
C VAL A 49 5.03 1.11 -8.87
N SER A 50 6.16 1.81 -8.96
CA SER A 50 7.48 1.18 -9.11
C SER A 50 7.86 0.31 -7.91
N HIS A 51 7.62 0.81 -6.69
CA HIS A 51 7.88 0.11 -5.45
C HIS A 51 6.94 -1.09 -5.27
N GLY A 52 5.65 -0.91 -5.57
CA GLY A 52 4.66 -2.00 -5.51
C GLY A 52 5.00 -3.16 -6.44
N TYR A 53 5.40 -2.88 -7.69
CA TYR A 53 5.87 -3.94 -8.60
C TYR A 53 7.13 -4.63 -8.10
N LYS A 54 8.06 -3.91 -7.47
CA LYS A 54 9.25 -4.50 -6.84
C LYS A 54 8.88 -5.44 -5.69
N MET A 55 7.90 -5.07 -4.86
CA MET A 55 7.40 -5.91 -3.76
C MET A 55 6.69 -7.17 -4.27
N LEU A 56 5.90 -7.05 -5.34
CA LEU A 56 5.20 -8.18 -5.96
C LEU A 56 6.15 -9.08 -6.77
N GLY A 57 7.24 -8.55 -7.32
CA GLY A 57 8.19 -9.31 -8.13
C GLY A 57 7.48 -10.12 -9.23
N ASN A 58 7.72 -11.43 -9.25
CA ASN A 58 7.13 -12.36 -10.22
C ASN A 58 5.89 -13.11 -9.68
N ARG A 59 5.21 -12.58 -8.65
CA ARG A 59 4.02 -13.22 -8.08
C ARG A 59 2.90 -13.48 -9.08
N TRP A 60 2.83 -12.70 -10.15
CA TRP A 60 1.88 -12.93 -11.23
C TRP A 60 2.14 -14.23 -12.02
N GLU A 61 3.37 -14.75 -12.00
CA GLU A 61 3.75 -16.04 -12.62
C GLU A 61 3.50 -17.23 -11.68
N ASP A 62 3.45 -17.00 -10.37
CA ASP A 62 3.20 -18.05 -9.39
C ASP A 62 1.76 -18.58 -9.52
N SER A 63 1.57 -19.88 -9.35
CA SER A 63 0.23 -20.50 -9.38
C SER A 63 -0.56 -20.38 -8.08
N LEU A 64 0.03 -19.77 -7.05
CA LEU A 64 -0.59 -19.58 -5.74
C LEU A 64 -1.39 -18.29 -5.72
N GLU A 65 -2.56 -18.33 -5.09
CA GLU A 65 -3.37 -17.12 -4.90
C GLU A 65 -2.61 -16.06 -4.09
N LEU A 66 -2.78 -14.79 -4.48
CA LEU A 66 -2.23 -13.69 -3.71
C LEU A 66 -2.83 -13.61 -2.31
N ASN A 67 -1.98 -13.34 -1.32
CA ASN A 67 -2.44 -13.05 0.02
C ASN A 67 -3.04 -11.63 0.11
N ASN A 68 -3.73 -11.32 1.20
CA ASN A 68 -4.40 -10.02 1.37
C ASN A 68 -3.45 -8.82 1.26
N LYS A 69 -2.19 -8.95 1.70
CA LYS A 69 -1.20 -7.88 1.62
C LYS A 69 -0.78 -7.64 0.16
N GLU A 70 -0.52 -8.70 -0.59
CA GLU A 70 -0.20 -8.60 -2.02
C GLU A 70 -1.38 -8.03 -2.81
N ARG A 71 -2.61 -8.45 -2.52
CA ARG A 71 -3.83 -7.89 -3.13
C ARG A 71 -3.99 -6.39 -2.84
N LYS A 72 -3.66 -5.95 -1.61
CA LYS A 72 -3.64 -4.52 -1.24
C LYS A 72 -2.61 -3.75 -2.06
N ILE A 73 -1.42 -4.30 -2.28
CA ILE A 73 -0.37 -3.70 -3.13
C ILE A 73 -0.86 -3.57 -4.57
N VAL A 74 -1.43 -4.64 -5.15
CA VAL A 74 -2.00 -4.60 -6.51
C VAL A 74 -3.05 -3.50 -6.64
N LEU A 75 -3.94 -3.36 -5.65
CA LEU A 75 -4.96 -2.32 -5.65
C LEU A 75 -4.36 -0.91 -5.55
N ARG A 76 -3.35 -0.70 -4.70
CA ARG A 76 -2.63 0.58 -4.61
C ARG A 76 -1.99 0.95 -5.94
N ILE A 77 -1.37 0.00 -6.64
CA ILE A 77 -0.81 0.21 -7.99
C ILE A 77 -1.93 0.59 -8.98
N ALA A 78 -3.07 -0.09 -8.96
CA ALA A 78 -4.19 0.21 -9.84
C ALA A 78 -4.71 1.65 -9.63
N VAL A 79 -4.86 2.07 -8.37
CA VAL A 79 -5.27 3.44 -8.02
C VAL A 79 -4.24 4.46 -8.51
N ALA A 80 -2.96 4.25 -8.23
CA ALA A 80 -1.89 5.15 -8.65
C ALA A 80 -1.84 5.30 -10.19
N LEU A 81 -1.95 4.20 -10.93
CA LEU A 81 -2.01 4.23 -12.39
C LEU A 81 -3.26 4.94 -12.93
N ALA A 82 -4.40 4.81 -12.24
CA ALA A 82 -5.63 5.49 -12.64
C ALA A 82 -5.58 6.99 -12.37
N LEU A 83 -4.93 7.43 -11.28
CA LEU A 83 -4.71 8.84 -10.97
C LEU A 83 -3.76 9.51 -11.97
N GLU A 84 -2.74 8.78 -12.43
CA GLU A 84 -1.82 9.21 -13.50
C GLU A 84 -2.40 9.02 -14.92
N GLU A 85 -3.67 8.62 -15.05
CA GLU A 85 -4.34 8.33 -16.32
C GLU A 85 -3.56 7.33 -17.22
N ASN A 86 -2.73 6.47 -16.62
CA ASN A 86 -1.86 5.52 -17.30
C ASN A 86 -2.64 4.25 -17.68
N THR A 87 -3.43 4.39 -18.73
CA THR A 87 -4.26 3.30 -19.28
C THR A 87 -3.44 2.09 -19.72
N ALA A 88 -2.25 2.27 -20.28
CA ALA A 88 -1.38 1.17 -20.69
C ALA A 88 -0.88 0.34 -19.50
N GLY A 89 -0.52 1.01 -18.39
CA GLY A 89 -0.15 0.37 -17.14
C GLY A 89 -1.31 -0.40 -16.52
N LEU A 90 -2.52 0.17 -16.52
CA LEU A 90 -3.73 -0.49 -16.00
C LEU A 90 -4.05 -1.77 -16.77
N GLU A 91 -3.98 -1.74 -18.10
CA GLU A 91 -4.22 -2.91 -18.95
C GLU A 91 -3.21 -4.03 -18.68
N ARG A 92 -1.93 -3.67 -18.51
CA ARG A 92 -0.89 -4.63 -18.14
C ARG A 92 -1.16 -5.24 -16.76
N LEU A 93 -1.47 -4.40 -15.77
CA LEU A 93 -1.76 -4.85 -14.41
C LEU A 93 -2.97 -5.80 -14.40
N ARG A 94 -4.03 -5.44 -15.12
CA ARG A 94 -5.22 -6.28 -15.30
C ARG A 94 -4.85 -7.62 -15.92
N SER A 95 -4.13 -7.64 -17.04
CA SER A 95 -3.75 -8.88 -17.70
C SER A 95 -2.92 -9.82 -16.82
N GLN A 96 -2.12 -9.28 -15.90
CA GLN A 96 -1.25 -10.07 -15.02
C GLN A 96 -1.98 -10.55 -13.76
N TYR A 97 -2.85 -9.73 -13.17
CA TYR A 97 -3.37 -9.94 -11.82
C TYR A 97 -4.89 -10.18 -11.75
N LEU A 98 -5.62 -10.11 -12.86
CA LEU A 98 -7.08 -10.35 -12.86
C LEU A 98 -7.44 -11.69 -12.24
N THR A 99 -6.87 -12.80 -12.74
CA THR A 99 -7.13 -14.15 -12.22
C THR A 99 -6.70 -14.31 -10.76
N HIS A 100 -5.61 -13.64 -10.36
CA HIS A 100 -5.10 -13.66 -8.99
C HIS A 100 -5.99 -12.90 -7.99
N MET A 101 -6.78 -11.96 -8.49
CA MET A 101 -7.68 -11.11 -7.71
C MET A 101 -9.12 -11.63 -7.69
N GLU A 102 -9.52 -12.54 -8.59
CA GLU A 102 -10.92 -12.97 -8.79
C GLU A 102 -11.61 -13.45 -7.49
N ASN A 103 -10.90 -14.17 -6.61
CA ASN A 103 -11.43 -14.70 -5.34
C ASN A 103 -11.15 -13.80 -4.12
N GLY A 104 -10.66 -12.58 -4.34
CA GLY A 104 -10.25 -11.67 -3.26
C GLY A 104 -11.29 -10.66 -2.84
N LEU A 105 -11.13 -10.16 -1.60
CA LEU A 105 -11.94 -9.06 -1.04
C LEU A 105 -11.94 -7.79 -1.92
N PHE A 106 -10.89 -7.62 -2.73
CA PHE A 106 -10.69 -6.44 -3.59
C PHE A 106 -10.99 -6.71 -5.08
N SER A 107 -11.54 -7.89 -5.43
CA SER A 107 -11.80 -8.31 -6.82
C SER A 107 -12.63 -7.28 -7.59
N ASN A 108 -13.82 -6.95 -7.07
CA ASN A 108 -14.74 -6.01 -7.73
C ASN A 108 -14.14 -4.61 -7.90
N ALA A 109 -13.43 -4.12 -6.88
CA ALA A 109 -12.78 -2.82 -6.91
C ALA A 109 -11.67 -2.78 -7.98
N PHE A 110 -10.87 -3.84 -8.07
CA PHE A 110 -9.81 -3.96 -9.06
C PHE A 110 -10.36 -4.01 -10.48
N VAL A 111 -11.39 -4.83 -10.72
CA VAL A 111 -12.06 -4.90 -12.02
C VAL A 111 -12.60 -3.54 -12.43
N MET A 112 -13.19 -2.80 -11.49
CA MET A 112 -13.75 -1.49 -11.77
C MET A 112 -12.70 -0.43 -12.12
N ILE A 113 -11.58 -0.35 -11.38
CA ILE A 113 -10.52 0.62 -11.69
C ILE A 113 -9.83 0.29 -13.01
N THR A 114 -9.63 -1.00 -13.28
CA THR A 114 -8.91 -1.45 -14.48
C THR A 114 -9.80 -1.51 -15.72
N GLU A 115 -11.11 -1.31 -15.59
CA GLU A 115 -12.01 -1.18 -16.72
C GLU A 115 -11.88 0.20 -17.38
N LYS A 116 -11.91 0.20 -18.72
CA LYS A 116 -12.00 1.42 -19.55
C LYS A 116 -13.40 2.03 -19.48
N ASP A 117 -13.89 2.37 -18.29
CA ASP A 117 -15.11 3.17 -18.13
C ASP A 117 -14.76 4.62 -17.75
N PRO A 118 -15.28 5.64 -18.45
CA PRO A 118 -15.13 7.04 -18.05
C PRO A 118 -15.68 7.37 -16.64
N LYS A 119 -16.45 6.48 -16.00
CA LYS A 119 -16.95 6.63 -14.62
C LYS A 119 -15.95 6.21 -13.53
N THR A 120 -14.74 5.80 -13.91
CA THR A 120 -13.72 5.30 -12.97
C THR A 120 -13.24 6.37 -11.97
N GLY A 121 -13.30 7.66 -12.30
CA GLY A 121 -12.76 8.73 -11.42
C GLY A 121 -13.37 8.80 -10.01
N SER A 122 -14.71 8.67 -9.87
CA SER A 122 -15.35 8.66 -8.54
C SER A 122 -15.07 7.37 -7.77
N SER A 123 -14.89 6.26 -8.48
CA SER A 123 -14.54 4.95 -7.90
C SER A 123 -13.11 4.95 -7.37
N VAL A 124 -12.17 5.56 -8.09
CA VAL A 124 -10.78 5.71 -7.67
C VAL A 124 -10.69 6.51 -6.37
N LEU A 125 -11.36 7.66 -6.28
CA LEU A 125 -11.38 8.48 -5.05
C LEU A 125 -11.93 7.70 -3.84
N GLN A 126 -13.04 6.97 -4.00
CA GLN A 126 -13.61 6.16 -2.92
C GLN A 126 -12.67 5.03 -2.48
N LEU A 127 -11.94 4.44 -3.43
CA LEU A 127 -10.98 3.38 -3.14
C LEU A 127 -9.73 3.92 -2.46
N THR A 128 -9.20 5.06 -2.89
CA THR A 128 -8.13 5.77 -2.17
C THR A 128 -8.52 6.04 -0.72
N GLN A 129 -9.74 6.55 -0.50
CA GLN A 129 -10.27 6.82 0.85
C GLN A 129 -10.44 5.54 1.68
N SER A 130 -10.89 4.45 1.06
CA SER A 130 -11.05 3.16 1.74
C SER A 130 -9.71 2.57 2.17
N ILE A 131 -8.70 2.62 1.29
CA ILE A 131 -7.33 2.17 1.59
C ILE A 131 -6.75 3.01 2.72
N ALA A 132 -6.85 4.34 2.63
CA ALA A 132 -6.37 5.25 3.67
C ALA A 132 -7.05 5.03 5.03
N SER A 133 -8.36 4.73 5.03
CA SER A 133 -9.12 4.42 6.25
C SER A 133 -8.66 3.12 6.90
N VAL A 134 -8.34 2.09 6.10
CA VAL A 134 -7.78 0.83 6.60
C VAL A 134 -6.41 1.05 7.21
N ASP A 135 -5.54 1.83 6.56
CA ASP A 135 -4.22 2.17 7.09
C ASP A 135 -4.31 2.93 8.43
N GLN A 136 -5.24 3.87 8.53
CA GLN A 136 -5.49 4.61 9.77
C GLN A 136 -5.99 3.70 10.90
N LEU A 137 -6.87 2.74 10.58
CA LEU A 137 -7.34 1.76 11.56
C LEU A 137 -6.21 0.84 12.03
N GLU A 138 -5.38 0.34 11.12
CA GLU A 138 -4.21 -0.48 11.46
C GLU A 138 -3.25 0.29 12.37
N THR A 139 -3.00 1.57 12.07
CA THR A 139 -2.14 2.45 12.86
C THR A 139 -2.70 2.67 14.28
N PHE A 140 -4.00 2.93 14.39
CA PHE A 140 -4.69 3.07 15.68
C PHE A 140 -4.64 1.78 16.52
N MET A 141 -4.81 0.61 15.89
CA MET A 141 -4.75 -0.66 16.61
C MET A 141 -3.33 -1.02 17.04
N ASP A 142 -2.32 -0.61 16.26
CA ASP A 142 -0.92 -0.74 16.64
C ASP A 142 -0.55 0.16 17.82
N SER A 143 -1.02 1.41 17.84
CA SER A 143 -0.80 2.31 18.99
C SER A 143 -1.54 1.82 20.24
N TYR A 144 -2.77 1.31 20.08
CA TYR A 144 -3.51 0.67 21.17
C TYR A 144 -2.78 -0.56 21.71
N ARG A 145 -2.25 -1.44 20.86
CA ARG A 145 -1.43 -2.57 21.33
C ARG A 145 -0.17 -2.12 22.07
N ALA A 146 0.53 -1.12 21.57
CA ALA A 146 1.73 -0.59 22.22
C ALA A 146 1.44 -0.01 23.61
N GLU A 147 0.29 0.66 23.79
CA GLU A 147 -0.14 1.21 25.07
C GLU A 147 -0.50 0.10 26.08
N PHE A 148 -1.05 -1.03 25.61
CA PHE A 148 -1.40 -2.17 26.46
C PHE A 148 -0.27 -3.19 26.69
N GLU A 149 0.80 -3.16 25.87
CA GLU A 149 2.01 -3.99 26.04
C GLU A 149 3.11 -3.30 26.84
N ALA A 150 3.05 -1.99 27.05
CA ALA A 150 3.96 -1.30 27.97
C ALA A 150 3.69 -1.81 29.41
N PRO A 151 4.65 -2.48 30.09
CA PRO A 151 4.42 -2.89 31.46
C PRO A 151 4.18 -1.62 32.28
N THR A 152 3.03 -1.59 32.93
CA THR A 152 2.70 -0.67 34.02
C THR A 152 3.73 -0.88 35.12
N ASN A 153 4.89 -0.22 34.98
CA ASN A 153 5.90 -0.17 36.02
C ASN A 153 5.46 0.92 37.01
N ILE A 154 4.40 0.60 37.73
CA ILE A 154 3.99 1.28 38.94
C ILE A 154 4.50 0.40 40.09
N ASN A 155 5.70 0.71 40.57
CA ASN A 155 6.14 0.52 41.95
C ASN A 155 7.44 1.28 42.21
#